data_AF-A0A1Y0HJR4-F1
#
_entry.id   AF-A0A1Y0HJR4-F1
#
_cell.length_a   1.000
_cell.length_b   1.000
_cell.length_c   1.000
_cell.angle_alpha   90.00
_cell.angle_beta   90.00
_cell.angle_gamma   90.00
#
_symmetry.space_group_name_H-M   'P 1'
#
loop_
_entity.id
_entity.type
_entity.pdbx_description
1 polymer ?
#
loop_
_entity_poly.entity_id
_entity_poly.type
_entity_poly.pdbx_seq_one_letter_code
_entity_poly.pdbx_strand_id
1 'polypeptide(L)'
;MALNPLLLPQAGNTIDSTWAFPRKFSDKLGWAEMDYLAYHMKEGKAVSGRGDPLNRKTHQGEFGYFLKHVVGANLYGVMPSSMEAFLVQTITQKHGYSDDWRALDVSHLETLVAQQRLHVTLMGEFVDHKAYLTPEGFIQPSLLYPSEKEALSGAIGYRKVVVTERFTLGKDIFAQTPFTFRYARVGKEAYTHLNGTPYKIGEIITDRPIEKEAILTQGAGITETLIDEKDVLYDGEYLPLLNYPLVYEKVNN
;
A
#
# COMPACT_ATOMS: atom_id res chain seq x y z
N MET A 1 -10.49 1.43 -25.83
CA MET A 1 -10.98 0.98 -24.51
C MET A 1 -10.11 1.70 -23.49
N ALA A 2 -10.69 2.62 -22.69
CA ALA A 2 -9.91 3.47 -21.79
C ALA A 2 -9.41 2.65 -20.60
N LEU A 3 -8.13 2.81 -20.26
CA LEU A 3 -7.53 2.26 -19.04
C LEU A 3 -8.16 2.98 -17.85
N ASN A 4 -8.96 2.27 -17.06
CA ASN A 4 -9.59 2.83 -15.88
C ASN A 4 -8.54 2.92 -14.75
N PRO A 5 -8.28 4.08 -14.13
CA PRO A 5 -6.93 4.50 -13.67
C PRO A 5 -6.65 4.14 -12.23
N LEU A 6 -7.40 3.14 -11.75
CA LEU A 6 -7.83 2.94 -10.38
C LEU A 6 -6.71 3.05 -9.33
N LEU A 7 -5.45 2.89 -9.74
CA LEU A 7 -4.35 2.49 -8.88
C LEU A 7 -2.98 3.06 -9.35
N LEU A 8 -2.96 4.22 -10.03
CA LEU A 8 -1.72 5.00 -10.19
C LEU A 8 -1.55 5.91 -8.97
N PRO A 9 -0.67 5.60 -8.01
CA PRO A 9 -0.44 6.47 -6.88
C PRO A 9 0.18 7.78 -7.38
N GLN A 10 -0.65 8.81 -7.49
CA GLN A 10 -0.15 10.15 -7.24
C GLN A 10 0.39 10.14 -5.80
N ALA A 11 1.53 10.77 -5.59
CA ALA A 11 2.31 10.77 -4.34
C ALA A 11 1.57 11.35 -3.09
N GLY A 12 0.25 11.34 -3.07
CA GLY A 12 -0.60 11.77 -1.95
C GLY A 12 -1.07 10.65 -1.03
N ASN A 13 -1.13 9.39 -1.46
CA ASN A 13 -1.61 8.29 -0.60
C ASN A 13 -0.61 7.13 -0.53
N THR A 14 0.63 7.42 -0.13
CA THR A 14 1.42 6.40 0.55
C THR A 14 0.84 6.30 1.95
N ILE A 15 -0.17 5.45 2.15
CA ILE A 15 -0.50 5.04 3.51
C ILE A 15 0.69 4.20 3.95
N ASP A 16 1.66 4.84 4.60
CA ASP A 16 2.72 4.13 5.30
C ASP A 16 2.01 3.19 6.28
N SER A 17 1.95 1.90 5.99
CA SER A 17 1.15 0.96 6.79
C SER A 17 1.62 0.91 8.24
N THR A 18 2.88 1.27 8.51
CA THR A 18 3.42 1.47 9.87
C THR A 18 2.73 2.61 10.63
N TRP A 19 2.14 3.59 9.93
CA TRP A 19 1.46 4.76 10.48
C TRP A 19 -0.06 4.61 10.52
N ALA A 20 -0.61 3.61 9.80
CA ALA A 20 -2.05 3.32 9.76
C ALA A 20 -2.54 2.51 10.97
N PHE A 21 -1.65 1.85 11.72
CA PHE A 21 -2.05 1.10 12.89
C PHE A 21 -2.27 2.00 14.12
N PRO A 22 -3.25 1.66 14.98
CA PRO A 22 -3.45 2.34 16.27
C PRO A 22 -2.20 2.26 17.14
N ARG A 23 -1.57 3.41 17.38
CA ARG A 23 -0.34 3.46 18.21
C ARG A 23 -0.58 3.22 19.70
N LYS A 24 -1.84 3.33 20.10
CA LYS A 24 -2.28 3.17 21.48
C LYS A 24 -3.37 2.09 21.53
N PHE A 25 -3.06 1.01 22.24
CA PHE A 25 -4.07 0.03 22.62
C PHE A 25 -4.83 0.48 23.87
N SER A 26 -6.01 -0.10 24.07
CA SER A 26 -6.82 0.18 25.24
C SER A 26 -6.16 -0.32 26.55
N ASP A 27 -6.61 0.22 27.68
CA ASP A 27 -6.16 -0.15 29.03
C ASP A 27 -4.63 -0.02 29.25
N LYS A 28 -4.07 -0.95 30.04
CA LYS A 28 -2.66 -0.97 30.46
C LYS A 28 -1.69 -1.28 29.32
N LEU A 29 -2.19 -1.69 28.15
CA LEU A 29 -1.36 -1.93 26.97
C LEU A 29 -0.80 -0.62 26.39
N GLY A 30 -1.51 0.50 26.57
CA GLY A 30 -0.97 1.83 26.37
C GLY A 30 -0.36 2.06 24.98
N TRP A 31 0.68 2.90 24.92
CA TRP A 31 1.44 3.15 23.71
C TRP A 31 2.33 1.96 23.38
N ALA A 32 2.12 1.36 22.22
CA ALA A 32 2.79 0.14 21.77
C ALA A 32 3.54 0.36 20.45
N GLU A 33 4.16 1.53 20.25
CA GLU A 33 4.89 1.85 19.02
C GLU A 33 6.08 0.90 18.79
N MET A 34 6.72 0.42 19.87
CA MET A 34 7.94 -0.40 19.81
C MET A 34 7.70 -1.90 20.08
N ASP A 35 6.51 -2.27 20.55
CA ASP A 35 6.08 -3.65 20.83
C ASP A 35 4.67 -3.93 20.28
N TYR A 36 4.30 -3.29 19.17
CA TYR A 36 3.01 -3.51 18.53
C TYR A 36 2.78 -5.02 18.38
N LEU A 37 1.62 -5.50 18.81
CA LEU A 37 1.28 -6.94 18.87
C LEU A 37 2.29 -7.86 19.62
N ALA A 38 3.13 -7.29 20.48
CA ALA A 38 4.21 -7.97 21.20
C ALA A 38 5.22 -8.67 20.26
N TYR A 39 5.48 -8.07 19.09
CA TYR A 39 6.49 -8.57 18.17
C TYR A 39 7.89 -8.52 18.77
N HIS A 40 8.66 -9.59 18.57
CA HIS A 40 10.07 -9.65 18.91
C HIS A 40 10.83 -10.60 17.97
N MET A 41 12.15 -10.42 17.89
CA MET A 41 13.03 -11.34 17.17
C MET A 41 13.44 -12.48 18.10
N LYS A 42 13.20 -13.72 17.69
CA LYS A 42 13.66 -14.94 18.37
C LYS A 42 14.38 -15.82 17.36
N GLU A 43 15.65 -16.12 17.63
CA GLU A 43 16.48 -17.00 16.77
C GLU A 43 16.51 -16.56 15.29
N GLY A 44 16.57 -15.24 15.04
CA GLY A 44 16.58 -14.69 13.69
C GLY A 44 15.23 -14.72 12.96
N LYS A 45 14.14 -15.10 13.65
CA LYS A 45 12.77 -15.07 13.13
C LYS A 45 11.93 -14.06 13.90
N ALA A 46 11.12 -13.27 13.19
CA ALA A 46 10.14 -12.40 13.81
C ALA A 46 8.97 -13.25 14.33
N VAL A 47 8.53 -13.00 15.56
CA VAL A 47 7.42 -13.72 16.23
C VAL A 47 6.49 -12.69 16.88
N SER A 48 5.18 -12.88 16.76
CA SER A 48 4.15 -12.09 17.45
C SER A 48 3.74 -12.73 18.76
N GLY A 49 3.30 -11.93 19.73
CA GLY A 49 2.63 -12.43 20.94
C GLY A 49 1.12 -12.13 20.97
N ARG A 50 0.57 -11.42 19.98
CA ARG A 50 -0.84 -11.00 19.93
C ARG A 50 -1.41 -11.18 18.52
N GLY A 51 -2.71 -11.49 18.44
CA GLY A 51 -3.42 -11.65 17.18
C GLY A 51 -3.80 -10.32 16.52
N ASP A 52 -4.48 -10.38 15.38
CA ASP A 52 -5.02 -9.17 14.74
C ASP A 52 -6.22 -8.64 15.55
N PRO A 53 -6.17 -7.43 16.14
CA PRO A 53 -7.28 -6.91 16.94
C PRO A 53 -8.51 -6.64 16.06
N LEU A 54 -9.68 -7.03 16.53
CA LEU A 54 -10.93 -6.78 15.82
C LEU A 54 -11.25 -5.29 15.76
N ASN A 55 -11.51 -4.82 14.55
CA ASN A 55 -12.18 -3.56 14.30
C ASN A 55 -13.64 -3.67 14.77
N ARG A 56 -14.07 -2.72 15.60
CA ARG A 56 -15.39 -2.72 16.25
C ARG A 56 -16.55 -2.44 15.28
N LYS A 57 -16.29 -1.83 14.12
CA LYS A 57 -17.30 -1.54 13.10
C LYS A 57 -17.49 -2.75 12.17
N THR A 58 -16.39 -3.40 11.79
CA THR A 58 -16.40 -4.45 10.75
C THR A 58 -16.40 -5.87 11.32
N HIS A 59 -16.08 -6.03 12.61
CA HIS A 59 -15.91 -7.33 13.29
C HIS A 59 -14.87 -8.24 12.64
N GLN A 60 -13.97 -7.66 11.86
CA GLN A 60 -12.82 -8.30 11.23
C GLN A 60 -11.54 -7.78 11.90
N GLY A 61 -10.44 -8.53 11.85
CA GLY A 61 -9.15 -8.01 12.26
C GLY A 61 -8.78 -6.74 11.48
N GLU A 62 -8.20 -5.77 12.19
CA GLU A 62 -7.84 -4.46 11.67
C GLU A 62 -6.82 -4.57 10.52
N PHE A 63 -5.84 -5.46 10.63
CA PHE A 63 -4.88 -5.72 9.56
C PHE A 63 -5.55 -6.35 8.34
N GLY A 64 -6.43 -7.33 8.54
CA GLY A 64 -7.22 -7.89 7.46
C GLY A 64 -8.11 -6.84 6.77
N TYR A 65 -8.73 -5.96 7.54
CA TYR A 65 -9.54 -4.87 7.01
C TYR A 65 -8.69 -3.87 6.20
N PHE A 66 -7.53 -3.51 6.72
CA PHE A 66 -6.53 -2.69 6.02
C PHE A 66 -6.13 -3.31 4.67
N LEU A 67 -5.80 -4.61 4.65
CA LEU A 67 -5.40 -5.31 3.43
C LEU A 67 -6.47 -5.28 2.32
N LYS A 68 -7.76 -5.29 2.69
CA LYS A 68 -8.88 -5.26 1.73
C LYS A 68 -9.13 -3.90 1.08
N HIS A 69 -8.81 -2.80 1.77
CA HIS A 69 -9.26 -1.46 1.35
C HIS A 69 -8.10 -0.54 0.95
N VAL A 70 -6.90 -0.75 1.50
CA VAL A 70 -5.76 0.14 1.28
C VAL A 70 -4.82 -0.36 0.18
N VAL A 71 -4.96 -1.61 -0.25
CA VAL A 71 -4.02 -2.24 -1.18
C VAL A 71 -4.58 -2.26 -2.58
N GLY A 72 -4.04 -1.45 -3.49
CA GLY A 72 -4.20 -1.73 -4.92
C GLY A 72 -3.00 -1.43 -5.81
N ALA A 73 -1.88 -0.93 -5.30
CA ALA A 73 -0.64 -0.92 -6.07
C ALA A 73 0.55 -0.82 -5.13
N ASN A 74 1.06 -1.98 -4.69
CA ASN A 74 2.08 -2.10 -3.64
C ASN A 74 1.66 -1.51 -2.30
N LEU A 75 1.63 -2.37 -1.28
CA LEU A 75 1.42 -2.04 0.14
C LEU A 75 2.25 -0.83 0.67
N TYR A 76 3.28 -0.41 -0.08
CA TYR A 76 4.26 0.64 0.26
C TYR A 76 4.70 1.48 -0.96
N GLY A 77 3.97 1.45 -2.08
CA GLY A 77 4.46 1.96 -3.37
C GLY A 77 5.54 1.08 -4.03
N VAL A 78 6.39 0.40 -3.24
CA VAL A 78 7.29 -0.71 -3.63
C VAL A 78 7.23 -1.81 -2.56
N MET A 79 6.61 -2.95 -2.84
CA MET A 79 6.58 -4.09 -1.92
C MET A 79 7.99 -4.68 -1.75
N PRO A 80 8.44 -4.98 -0.52
CA PRO A 80 9.67 -5.73 -0.29
C PRO A 80 9.62 -7.09 -1.00
N SER A 81 10.74 -7.55 -1.57
CA SER A 81 10.77 -8.81 -2.30
C SER A 81 10.57 -10.02 -1.40
N SER A 82 10.93 -9.92 -0.12
CA SER A 82 10.60 -10.94 0.89
C SER A 82 9.09 -11.10 1.10
N MET A 83 8.35 -10.00 1.11
CA MET A 83 6.88 -10.00 1.21
C MET A 83 6.24 -10.54 -0.08
N GLU A 84 6.74 -10.11 -1.24
CA GLU A 84 6.24 -10.62 -2.53
C GLU A 84 6.47 -12.13 -2.68
N ALA A 85 7.64 -12.63 -2.28
CA ALA A 85 7.93 -14.06 -2.29
C ALA A 85 6.97 -14.86 -1.40
N PHE A 86 6.59 -14.32 -0.23
CA PHE A 86 5.58 -14.93 0.64
C PHE A 86 4.20 -14.99 -0.03
N LEU A 87 3.77 -13.90 -0.69
CA LEU A 87 2.48 -13.87 -1.40
C LEU A 87 2.46 -14.82 -2.60
N VAL A 88 3.52 -14.87 -3.41
CA VAL A 88 3.66 -15.81 -4.54
C VAL A 88 3.54 -17.27 -4.09
N GLN A 89 4.10 -17.61 -2.93
CA GLN A 89 4.03 -18.99 -2.40
C GLN A 89 2.65 -19.31 -1.79
N THR A 90 1.97 -18.31 -1.25
CA THR A 90 0.74 -18.52 -0.47
C THR A 90 -0.51 -18.46 -1.34
N ILE A 91 -0.62 -17.44 -2.19
CA ILE A 91 -1.77 -17.15 -3.04
C ILE A 91 -1.58 -17.88 -4.38
N THR A 92 -2.09 -19.11 -4.45
CA THR A 92 -2.02 -19.95 -5.65
C THR A 92 -3.34 -20.64 -5.92
N GLN A 93 -3.66 -20.96 -7.17
CA GLN A 93 -4.87 -21.73 -7.49
C GLN A 93 -4.92 -23.07 -6.76
N LYS A 94 -3.75 -23.70 -6.52
CA LYS A 94 -3.63 -24.94 -5.74
C LYS A 94 -4.10 -24.78 -4.29
N HIS A 95 -3.96 -23.58 -3.72
CA HIS A 95 -4.42 -23.25 -2.37
C HIS A 95 -5.85 -22.65 -2.36
N GLY A 96 -6.58 -22.75 -3.47
CA GLY A 96 -8.01 -22.37 -3.54
C GLY A 96 -8.28 -20.91 -3.92
N TYR A 97 -7.28 -20.18 -4.40
CA TYR A 97 -7.44 -18.81 -4.90
C TYR A 97 -7.94 -18.80 -6.35
N SER A 98 -8.55 -17.69 -6.78
CA SER A 98 -9.06 -17.55 -8.15
C SER A 98 -7.96 -17.51 -9.23
N ASP A 99 -6.77 -17.02 -8.88
CA ASP A 99 -5.56 -17.01 -9.72
C ASP A 99 -4.31 -17.11 -8.83
N ASP A 100 -3.14 -17.19 -9.46
CA ASP A 100 -1.85 -17.11 -8.77
C ASP A 100 -1.41 -15.65 -8.60
N TRP A 101 -0.83 -15.34 -7.44
CA TRP A 101 -0.13 -14.07 -7.27
C TRP A 101 1.14 -14.02 -8.13
N ARG A 102 1.32 -12.91 -8.85
CA ARG A 102 2.48 -12.66 -9.71
C ARG A 102 2.97 -11.22 -9.51
N ALA A 103 4.27 -11.00 -9.62
CA ALA A 103 4.84 -9.65 -9.58
C ALA A 103 4.26 -8.77 -10.69
N LEU A 104 4.09 -7.47 -10.40
CA LEU A 104 3.57 -6.53 -11.40
C LEU A 104 4.59 -6.34 -12.54
N ASP A 105 4.15 -6.56 -13.78
CA ASP A 105 4.92 -6.21 -14.95
C ASP A 105 4.78 -4.71 -15.25
N VAL A 106 5.69 -3.94 -14.68
CA VAL A 106 5.78 -2.47 -14.87
C VAL A 106 6.38 -2.07 -16.22
N SER A 107 6.82 -3.02 -17.04
CA SER A 107 7.33 -2.74 -18.40
C SER A 107 6.21 -2.64 -19.44
N HIS A 108 5.03 -3.22 -19.15
CA HIS A 108 3.84 -3.22 -20.00
C HIS A 108 2.68 -2.51 -19.31
N LEU A 109 2.73 -1.16 -19.30
CA LEU A 109 1.76 -0.30 -18.60
C LEU A 109 0.31 -0.49 -19.04
N GLU A 110 0.08 -0.98 -20.26
CA GLU A 110 -1.24 -1.32 -20.79
C GLU A 110 -1.94 -2.47 -20.05
N THR A 111 -1.18 -3.33 -19.36
CA THR A 111 -1.74 -4.45 -18.58
C THR A 111 -1.75 -4.18 -17.07
N LEU A 112 -1.05 -3.13 -16.63
CA LEU A 112 -0.81 -2.85 -15.21
C LEU A 112 -2.12 -2.69 -14.40
N VAL A 113 -3.12 -2.01 -14.96
CA VAL A 113 -4.44 -1.85 -14.32
C VAL A 113 -5.13 -3.19 -14.07
N ALA A 114 -5.08 -4.09 -15.07
CA ALA A 114 -5.71 -5.40 -14.94
C ALA A 114 -4.98 -6.26 -13.89
N GLN A 115 -3.65 -6.21 -13.88
CA GLN A 115 -2.83 -6.90 -12.88
C GLN A 115 -3.10 -6.37 -11.46
N GLN A 116 -3.20 -5.05 -11.30
CA GLN A 116 -3.51 -4.44 -10.01
C GLN A 116 -4.91 -4.81 -9.52
N ARG A 117 -5.93 -4.80 -10.39
CA ARG A 117 -7.28 -5.28 -10.06
C ARG A 117 -7.29 -6.74 -9.60
N LEU A 118 -6.51 -7.58 -10.28
CA LEU A 118 -6.32 -8.97 -9.86
C LEU A 118 -5.69 -9.05 -8.46
N HIS A 119 -4.65 -8.26 -8.19
CA HIS A 119 -4.04 -8.21 -6.85
C HIS A 119 -5.05 -7.80 -5.77
N VAL A 120 -5.95 -6.86 -6.04
CA VAL A 120 -6.97 -6.50 -5.06
C VAL A 120 -7.93 -7.67 -4.79
N THR A 121 -8.42 -8.34 -5.85
CA THR A 121 -9.27 -9.53 -5.70
C THR A 121 -8.57 -10.61 -4.88
N LEU A 122 -7.33 -10.94 -5.23
CA LEU A 122 -6.55 -11.96 -4.54
C LEU A 122 -6.24 -11.60 -3.09
N MET A 123 -6.04 -10.31 -2.78
CA MET A 123 -5.86 -9.84 -1.41
C MET A 123 -7.16 -9.96 -0.60
N GLY A 124 -8.32 -9.72 -1.23
CA GLY A 124 -9.62 -10.00 -0.66
C GLY A 124 -9.76 -11.47 -0.25
N GLU A 125 -9.45 -12.38 -1.17
CA GLU A 125 -9.46 -13.83 -0.93
C GLU A 125 -8.46 -14.25 0.16
N PHE A 126 -7.25 -13.69 0.14
CA PHE A 126 -6.21 -13.94 1.14
C PHE A 126 -6.67 -13.61 2.56
N VAL A 127 -7.42 -12.53 2.69
CA VAL A 127 -8.02 -12.10 3.94
C VAL A 127 -9.24 -12.94 4.33
N ASP A 128 -10.07 -13.34 3.36
CA ASP A 128 -11.22 -14.22 3.60
C ASP A 128 -10.77 -15.62 4.06
N HIS A 129 -9.67 -16.12 3.50
CA HIS A 129 -9.02 -17.37 3.90
C HIS A 129 -8.26 -17.27 5.23
N LYS A 130 -8.15 -16.09 5.83
CA LYS A 130 -7.31 -15.82 7.03
C LYS A 130 -5.85 -16.20 6.84
N ALA A 131 -5.36 -16.23 5.60
CA ALA A 131 -4.00 -16.68 5.29
C ALA A 131 -2.91 -15.66 5.68
N TYR A 132 -3.30 -14.43 6.01
CA TYR A 132 -2.43 -13.44 6.67
C TYR A 132 -2.20 -13.74 8.15
N LEU A 133 -2.88 -14.73 8.72
CA LEU A 133 -2.67 -15.19 10.09
C LEU A 133 -1.84 -16.50 10.11
N THR A 134 -1.07 -16.70 11.18
CA THR A 134 -0.50 -18.01 11.54
C THR A 134 -1.59 -18.89 12.15
N PRO A 135 -1.37 -20.22 12.30
CA PRO A 135 -2.33 -21.10 12.98
C PRO A 135 -2.72 -20.65 14.40
N GLU A 136 -1.83 -19.94 15.09
CA GLU A 136 -2.06 -19.36 16.41
C GLU A 136 -2.89 -18.06 16.38
N GLY A 137 -3.23 -17.55 15.19
CA GLY A 137 -4.00 -16.31 14.98
C GLY A 137 -3.16 -15.04 14.98
N PHE A 138 -1.84 -15.15 14.82
CA PHE A 138 -0.94 -13.99 14.74
C PHE A 138 -0.76 -13.49 13.33
N ILE A 139 -0.56 -12.20 13.10
CA ILE A 139 -0.25 -11.73 11.75
C ILE A 139 1.08 -12.34 11.28
N GLN A 140 1.10 -12.82 10.04
CA GLN A 140 2.28 -13.40 9.40
C GLN A 140 3.42 -12.37 9.43
N PRO A 141 4.57 -12.69 10.06
CA PRO A 141 5.65 -11.71 10.24
C PRO A 141 6.20 -11.16 8.92
N SER A 142 6.17 -11.96 7.85
CA SER A 142 6.55 -11.57 6.49
C SER A 142 5.72 -10.42 5.89
N LEU A 143 4.54 -10.14 6.47
CA LEU A 143 3.67 -9.04 6.06
C LEU A 143 3.94 -7.72 6.80
N LEU A 144 4.73 -7.76 7.88
CA LEU A 144 5.01 -6.58 8.71
C LEU A 144 6.48 -6.17 8.66
N TYR A 145 7.38 -7.15 8.60
CA TYR A 145 8.81 -6.91 8.71
C TYR A 145 9.53 -7.47 7.48
N PRO A 146 10.05 -6.60 6.60
CA PRO A 146 10.94 -7.05 5.55
C PRO A 146 12.25 -7.58 6.16
N SER A 147 13.09 -8.24 5.36
CA SER A 147 14.40 -8.70 5.84
C SER A 147 15.25 -7.52 6.34
N GLU A 148 16.22 -7.79 7.22
CA GLU A 148 17.14 -6.75 7.74
C GLU A 148 17.79 -5.93 6.62
N LYS A 149 18.21 -6.62 5.54
CA LYS A 149 18.80 -5.98 4.36
C LYS A 149 17.83 -5.01 3.68
N GLU A 150 16.57 -5.41 3.52
CA GLU A 150 15.52 -4.58 2.91
C GLU A 150 15.14 -3.43 3.83
N ALA A 151 15.00 -3.67 5.14
CA ALA A 151 14.74 -2.63 6.13
C ALA A 151 15.83 -1.56 6.15
N LEU A 152 17.11 -1.96 6.13
CA LEU A 152 18.25 -1.05 6.06
C LEU A 152 18.26 -0.27 4.73
N SER A 153 17.97 -0.95 3.61
CA SER A 153 17.89 -0.30 2.30
C SER A 153 16.76 0.74 2.25
N GLY A 154 15.60 0.41 2.81
CA GLY A 154 14.46 1.32 2.98
C GLY A 154 14.82 2.53 3.83
N ALA A 155 15.47 2.33 4.99
CA ALA A 155 15.93 3.42 5.86
C ALA A 155 16.95 4.34 5.17
N ILE A 156 17.89 3.77 4.40
CA ILE A 156 18.83 4.54 3.57
C ILE A 156 18.06 5.35 2.50
N GLY A 157 17.08 4.73 1.84
CA GLY A 157 16.21 5.39 0.86
C GLY A 157 15.44 6.55 1.46
N TYR A 158 14.78 6.34 2.60
CA TYR A 158 14.04 7.37 3.34
C TYR A 158 14.96 8.53 3.72
N ARG A 159 16.16 8.25 4.25
CA ARG A 159 17.14 9.29 4.56
C ARG A 159 17.56 10.09 3.33
N LYS A 160 17.69 9.45 2.16
CA LYS A 160 17.96 10.15 0.90
C LYS A 160 16.79 11.07 0.53
N VAL A 161 15.55 10.60 0.62
CA VAL A 161 14.34 11.41 0.36
C VAL A 161 14.30 12.62 1.30
N VAL A 162 14.41 12.44 2.62
CA VAL A 162 14.40 13.55 3.59
C VAL A 162 15.52 14.56 3.33
N VAL A 163 16.71 14.10 2.93
CA VAL A 163 17.83 15.00 2.58
C VAL A 163 17.56 15.79 1.28
N THR A 164 16.70 15.27 0.42
CA THR A 164 16.43 15.80 -0.93
C THR A 164 15.03 16.41 -1.08
N GLU A 165 14.18 16.39 -0.05
CA GLU A 165 12.89 17.12 0.05
C GLU A 165 13.03 18.67 0.03
N ARG A 166 14.07 19.17 -0.63
CA ARG A 166 14.04 20.51 -1.20
C ARG A 166 13.26 20.43 -2.50
N PHE A 167 12.20 21.24 -2.63
CA PHE A 167 11.34 21.34 -3.82
C PHE A 167 12.06 21.55 -5.17
N THR A 168 13.38 21.79 -5.15
CA THR A 168 14.23 21.96 -6.33
C THR A 168 14.91 20.67 -6.81
N LEU A 169 14.89 19.60 -6.03
CA LEU A 169 15.48 18.30 -6.40
C LEU A 169 14.34 17.35 -6.76
N GLY A 170 14.19 17.10 -8.06
CA GLY A 170 13.10 16.29 -8.61
C GLY A 170 13.16 14.81 -8.20
N LYS A 171 12.21 14.04 -8.73
CA LYS A 171 12.04 12.58 -8.55
C LYS A 171 13.20 11.73 -9.11
N ASP A 172 14.33 12.35 -9.44
CA ASP A 172 15.51 11.76 -10.09
C ASP A 172 16.57 11.28 -9.09
N ILE A 173 16.28 11.41 -7.79
CA ILE A 173 17.14 11.00 -6.68
C ILE A 173 17.13 9.49 -6.39
N PHE A 174 16.18 8.76 -6.98
CA PHE A 174 16.08 7.32 -6.81
C PHE A 174 17.08 6.63 -7.74
N ALA A 175 17.81 5.62 -7.23
CA ALA A 175 18.71 4.81 -8.05
C ALA A 175 17.98 4.14 -9.23
N GLN A 176 16.69 3.87 -9.06
CA GLN A 176 15.73 3.54 -10.11
C GLN A 176 14.44 4.31 -9.80
N THR A 177 13.93 5.11 -10.73
CA THR A 177 12.67 5.84 -10.56
C THR A 177 11.51 4.85 -10.35
N PRO A 178 10.79 4.90 -9.21
CA PRO A 178 9.61 4.07 -9.00
C PRO A 178 8.60 4.19 -10.14
N PHE A 179 7.94 3.08 -10.49
CA PHE A 179 6.94 3.05 -11.58
C PHE A 179 5.77 4.01 -11.32
N THR A 180 5.49 4.31 -10.05
CA THR A 180 4.50 5.28 -9.58
C THR A 180 4.76 6.70 -10.05
N PHE A 181 6.00 7.03 -10.40
CA PHE A 181 6.36 8.30 -11.02
C PHE A 181 6.33 8.27 -12.54
N ARG A 182 5.94 7.15 -13.15
CA ARG A 182 5.79 7.06 -14.61
C ARG A 182 4.36 7.38 -15.02
N TYR A 183 4.25 8.09 -16.12
CA TYR A 183 2.99 8.52 -16.68
C TYR A 183 2.28 7.35 -17.38
N ALA A 184 1.05 7.06 -16.97
CA ALA A 184 0.25 5.97 -17.54
C ALA A 184 -1.18 6.39 -17.91
N ARG A 185 -1.47 7.70 -17.94
CA ARG A 185 -2.82 8.21 -18.25
C ARG A 185 -3.05 8.34 -19.75
N VAL A 186 -4.24 7.95 -20.20
CA VAL A 186 -4.64 7.98 -21.62
C VAL A 186 -6.01 8.63 -21.80
N GLY A 187 -6.33 9.04 -23.02
CA GLY A 187 -7.68 9.51 -23.35
C GLY A 187 -8.08 10.75 -22.56
N LYS A 188 -9.27 10.72 -21.93
CA LYS A 188 -9.87 11.86 -21.22
C LYS A 188 -9.15 12.22 -19.92
N GLU A 189 -8.36 11.30 -19.38
CA GLU A 189 -7.65 11.48 -18.10
C GLU A 189 -6.21 11.98 -18.32
N ALA A 190 -5.78 12.04 -19.58
CA ALA A 190 -4.45 12.49 -19.94
C ALA A 190 -4.28 13.99 -19.64
N TYR A 191 -3.09 14.36 -19.19
CA TYR A 191 -2.68 15.75 -18.99
C TYR A 191 -1.33 16.03 -19.65
N THR A 192 -1.04 17.32 -19.85
CA THR A 192 0.20 17.79 -20.48
C THR A 192 1.21 18.23 -19.44
N HIS A 193 2.45 18.38 -19.86
CA HIS A 193 3.43 19.17 -19.16
C HIS A 193 2.95 20.63 -18.99
N LEU A 194 3.60 21.38 -18.09
CA LEU A 194 3.37 22.82 -17.87
C LEU A 194 3.54 23.68 -19.12
N ASN A 195 4.38 23.24 -20.05
CA ASN A 195 4.61 23.89 -21.35
C ASN A 195 3.56 23.51 -22.42
N GLY A 196 2.59 22.67 -22.07
CA GLY A 196 1.52 22.21 -22.97
C GLY A 196 1.86 20.97 -23.82
N THR A 197 3.08 20.41 -23.74
CA THR A 197 3.40 19.19 -24.50
C THR A 197 2.75 17.94 -23.87
N PRO A 198 2.21 17.00 -24.66
CA PRO A 198 1.68 15.75 -24.11
C PRO A 198 2.78 14.88 -23.50
N TYR A 199 2.46 14.23 -22.37
CA TYR A 199 3.28 13.16 -21.82
C TYR A 199 3.23 11.91 -22.71
N LYS A 200 4.33 11.16 -22.78
CA LYS A 200 4.36 9.80 -23.33
C LYS A 200 4.07 8.77 -22.24
N ILE A 201 3.45 7.65 -22.61
CA ILE A 201 3.28 6.51 -21.69
C ILE A 201 4.66 6.00 -21.27
N GLY A 202 4.86 5.83 -19.97
CA GLY A 202 6.13 5.41 -19.34
C GLY A 202 7.10 6.55 -19.03
N GLU A 203 6.82 7.77 -19.49
CA GLU A 203 7.63 8.96 -19.22
C GLU A 203 7.62 9.32 -17.72
N ILE A 204 8.75 9.81 -17.19
CA ILE A 204 8.83 10.26 -15.81
C ILE A 204 8.02 11.55 -15.66
N ILE A 205 7.10 11.58 -14.69
CA ILE A 205 6.28 12.76 -14.39
C ILE A 205 7.16 13.80 -13.69
N THR A 206 7.72 14.72 -14.46
CA THR A 206 8.56 15.83 -13.98
C THR A 206 7.76 17.03 -13.48
N ASP A 207 6.55 17.23 -13.99
CA ASP A 207 5.69 18.36 -13.69
C ASP A 207 4.21 18.01 -13.86
N ARG A 208 3.32 18.95 -13.55
CA ARG A 208 1.87 18.78 -13.70
C ARG A 208 1.20 20.14 -13.89
N PRO A 209 0.03 20.20 -14.54
CA PRO A 209 -0.78 21.41 -14.60
C PRO A 209 -1.05 21.96 -13.19
N ILE A 210 -0.97 23.29 -13.06
CA ILE A 210 -1.17 24.01 -11.80
C ILE A 210 -2.25 25.08 -11.93
N GLU A 211 -2.87 25.39 -10.81
CA GLU A 211 -3.78 26.54 -10.65
C GLU A 211 -2.97 27.84 -10.70
N LYS A 212 -3.41 28.82 -11.49
CA LYS A 212 -2.69 30.08 -11.71
C LYS A 212 -3.44 31.30 -11.18
N GLU A 213 -4.77 31.20 -11.05
CA GLU A 213 -5.65 32.35 -10.83
C GLU A 213 -6.14 32.46 -9.39
N ALA A 214 -6.23 31.34 -8.66
CA ALA A 214 -6.78 31.33 -7.31
C ALA A 214 -5.74 31.75 -6.24
N ILE A 215 -6.11 32.69 -5.38
CA ILE A 215 -5.21 33.27 -4.36
C ILE A 215 -4.67 32.22 -3.37
N LEU A 216 -5.51 31.27 -2.95
CA LEU A 216 -5.14 30.28 -1.91
C LEU A 216 -4.48 29.01 -2.47
N THR A 217 -4.81 28.65 -3.71
CA THR A 217 -4.35 27.40 -4.34
C THR A 217 -3.42 27.66 -5.51
N GLN A 218 -2.93 28.89 -5.70
CA GLN A 218 -1.97 29.21 -6.75
C GLN A 218 -0.74 28.30 -6.65
N GLY A 219 -0.38 27.65 -7.75
CA GLY A 219 0.72 26.68 -7.81
C GLY A 219 0.35 25.25 -7.38
N ALA A 220 -0.86 25.02 -6.86
CA ALA A 220 -1.34 23.67 -6.56
C ALA A 220 -1.64 22.91 -7.87
N GLY A 221 -1.38 21.60 -7.86
CA GLY A 221 -1.72 20.74 -9.00
C GLY A 221 -3.23 20.61 -9.17
N ILE A 222 -3.73 20.76 -10.39
CA ILE A 222 -5.18 20.69 -10.72
C ILE A 222 -5.59 19.36 -11.35
N THR A 223 -4.65 18.43 -11.49
CA THR A 223 -4.89 17.11 -12.07
C THR A 223 -5.66 16.22 -11.09
N GLU A 224 -6.83 15.72 -11.50
CA GLU A 224 -7.64 14.80 -10.69
C GLU A 224 -6.86 13.53 -10.29
N THR A 225 -7.10 13.04 -9.08
CA THR A 225 -6.43 11.87 -8.48
C THR A 225 -6.91 10.54 -9.09
N LEU A 226 -8.00 10.55 -9.87
CA LEU A 226 -8.65 9.38 -10.47
C LEU A 226 -9.08 8.31 -9.44
N ILE A 227 -9.20 8.71 -8.18
CA ILE A 227 -9.79 7.90 -7.12
C ILE A 227 -11.29 7.78 -7.43
N ASP A 228 -11.78 6.56 -7.58
CA ASP A 228 -13.22 6.29 -7.76
C ASP A 228 -13.86 6.03 -6.40
N GLU A 229 -14.58 7.03 -5.89
CA GLU A 229 -15.29 6.92 -4.60
C GLU A 229 -16.42 5.88 -4.61
N LYS A 230 -16.83 5.40 -5.80
CA LYS A 230 -17.85 4.37 -5.96
C LYS A 230 -17.27 2.97 -6.03
N ASP A 231 -15.94 2.84 -6.08
CA ASP A 231 -15.31 1.54 -6.01
C ASP A 231 -15.63 0.90 -4.66
N VAL A 232 -16.00 -0.38 -4.68
CA VAL A 232 -16.35 -1.15 -3.47
C VAL A 232 -15.17 -1.29 -2.49
N LEU A 233 -13.96 -0.99 -2.96
CA LEU A 233 -12.71 -1.04 -2.22
C LEU A 233 -12.33 0.33 -1.64
N TYR A 234 -12.98 1.41 -2.08
CA TYR A 234 -12.74 2.75 -1.55
C TYR A 234 -13.43 2.91 -0.18
N ASP A 235 -12.62 3.19 0.85
CA ASP A 235 -13.11 3.64 2.15
C ASP A 235 -12.50 5.01 2.49
N GLY A 236 -13.19 6.07 2.05
CA GLY A 236 -12.80 7.45 2.34
C GLY A 236 -12.88 7.83 3.83
N GLU A 237 -13.51 6.98 4.65
CA GLU A 237 -13.62 7.15 6.10
C GLU A 237 -12.83 6.09 6.86
N TYR A 238 -11.84 5.43 6.22
CA TYR A 238 -11.02 4.42 6.87
C TYR A 238 -10.40 5.00 8.15
N LEU A 239 -10.81 4.44 9.28
CA LEU A 239 -10.30 4.76 10.59
C LEU A 239 -10.09 3.43 11.33
N PRO A 240 -8.89 3.21 11.91
CA PRO A 240 -8.67 1.98 12.65
C PRO A 240 -9.37 2.08 14.00
N LEU A 241 -10.46 1.32 14.15
CA LEU A 241 -11.38 1.44 15.28
C LEU A 241 -11.39 0.16 16.08
N LEU A 242 -10.44 -0.01 17.00
CA LEU A 242 -10.31 -1.24 17.76
C LEU A 242 -11.48 -1.46 18.74
N ASN A 243 -11.83 -2.73 18.94
CA ASN A 243 -12.81 -3.13 19.94
C ASN A 243 -12.32 -2.86 21.38
N TYR A 244 -13.27 -2.67 22.31
CA TYR A 244 -12.99 -2.52 23.74
C TYR A 244 -13.89 -3.43 24.58
N PRO A 245 -13.33 -4.36 25.40
CA PRO A 245 -11.90 -4.70 25.47
C PRO A 245 -11.38 -5.29 24.15
N LEU A 246 -10.05 -5.35 23.98
CA LEU A 246 -9.47 -5.96 22.79
C LEU A 246 -9.93 -7.41 22.63
N VAL A 247 -10.44 -7.73 21.46
CA VAL A 247 -10.74 -9.08 20.99
C VAL A 247 -9.89 -9.30 19.75
N TYR A 248 -9.31 -10.48 19.61
CA TYR A 248 -8.48 -10.81 18.46
C TYR A 248 -9.22 -11.73 17.51
N GLU A 249 -8.92 -11.57 16.23
CA GLU A 249 -9.41 -12.46 15.20
C GLU A 249 -8.89 -13.88 15.39
N LYS A 250 -9.74 -14.85 15.05
CA LYS A 250 -9.43 -16.27 15.15
C LYS A 250 -9.28 -16.86 13.76
N VAL A 251 -8.38 -17.83 13.63
CA VAL A 251 -8.39 -18.74 12.48
C VAL A 251 -9.63 -19.62 12.61
N ASN A 252 -10.43 -19.74 11.55
CA ASN A 252 -11.53 -20.68 11.56
C ASN A 252 -10.95 -22.10 11.57
N ASN A 253 -11.22 -22.88 12.62
CA ASN A 253 -10.90 -24.30 12.70
C ASN A 253 -11.78 -25.12 11.76
#